data_AF-A0AAU2LYZ1-F1
#
_entry.id   AF-A0AAU2LYZ1-F1
#
_cell.length_a   1.000
_cell.length_b   1.000
_cell.length_c   1.000
_cell.angle_alpha   90.00
_cell.angle_beta   90.00
_cell.angle_gamma   90.00
#
_symmetry.space_group_name_H-M   'P 1'
#
loop_
_entity.id
_entity.type
_entity.pdbx_description
1 polymer ?
#
loop_
_entity_poly.entity_id
_entity_poly.type
_entity_poly.pdbx_seq_one_letter_code
_entity_poly.pdbx_strand_id
1 'polypeptide(L)'
;MHHDDEPVFRRSKWGTNSYYYNPRNPVGLALIVITLLFVGTMMVLMANRAGPFEPSPAPAPVPWSPPPYDYSRPSPWSSPPGP
;
A
#
# COMPACT_ATOMS: atom_id res chain seq x y z
N MET A 1 -29.42 14.76 29.60
CA MET A 1 -29.38 13.62 28.65
C MET A 1 -28.05 12.92 28.86
N HIS A 2 -28.02 11.79 29.58
CA HIS A 2 -26.78 11.07 29.91
C HIS A 2 -26.33 10.20 28.71
N HIS A 3 -25.68 10.82 27.74
CA HIS A 3 -25.04 10.08 26.64
C HIS A 3 -23.71 9.43 27.08
N ASP A 4 -23.20 9.84 28.26
CA ASP A 4 -21.95 9.36 28.84
C ASP A 4 -22.06 7.94 29.41
N ASP A 5 -23.28 7.47 29.69
CA ASP A 5 -23.55 6.14 30.23
C ASP A 5 -23.58 5.04 29.16
N GLU A 6 -23.62 5.42 27.87
CA GLU A 6 -23.59 4.44 26.80
C GLU A 6 -22.16 3.94 26.55
N PRO A 7 -21.93 2.63 26.35
CA PRO A 7 -20.60 2.12 26.06
C PRO A 7 -20.07 2.65 24.71
N VAL A 8 -18.80 3.03 24.68
CA VAL A 8 -18.08 3.52 23.48
C VAL A 8 -18.03 2.45 22.39
N PHE A 9 -17.84 1.19 22.78
CA PHE A 9 -17.88 0.03 21.90
C PHE A 9 -19.14 -0.78 22.17
N ARG A 10 -19.90 -1.08 21.13
CA ARG A 10 -21.01 -2.03 21.22
C ARG A 10 -20.62 -3.33 20.56
N ARG A 11 -20.91 -4.42 21.26
CA ARG A 11 -20.76 -5.78 20.74
C ARG A 11 -21.95 -6.09 19.83
N SER A 12 -21.68 -6.58 18.63
CA SER A 12 -22.70 -7.15 17.75
C SER A 12 -23.35 -8.36 18.42
N LYS A 13 -24.69 -8.39 18.41
CA LYS A 13 -25.48 -9.51 18.93
C LYS A 13 -25.68 -10.62 17.90
N TRP A 14 -25.20 -10.45 16.67
CA TRP A 14 -25.47 -11.37 15.56
C TRP A 14 -24.18 -11.96 14.99
N GLY A 15 -24.10 -13.30 15.04
CA GLY A 15 -23.21 -14.19 14.27
C GLY A 15 -21.70 -14.09 14.52
N THR A 16 -21.16 -12.88 14.63
CA THR A 16 -19.76 -12.59 14.92
C THR A 16 -19.73 -11.64 16.11
N ASN A 17 -18.98 -12.02 17.14
CA ASN A 17 -18.70 -11.22 18.33
C ASN A 17 -17.81 -10.01 17.99
N SER A 18 -18.24 -9.20 17.03
CA SER A 18 -17.52 -8.05 16.51
C SER A 18 -17.92 -6.81 17.28
N TYR A 19 -16.95 -5.96 17.58
CA TYR A 19 -17.17 -4.69 18.25
C TYR A 19 -17.25 -3.57 17.20
N TYR A 20 -18.24 -2.69 17.33
CA TYR A 20 -18.36 -1.50 16.52
C TYR A 20 -18.40 -0.24 17.40
N TYR A 21 -17.93 0.87 16.86
CA TYR A 21 -18.02 2.17 17.52
C TYR A 21 -19.48 2.61 17.64
N ASN A 22 -19.90 3.01 18.83
CA ASN A 22 -21.26 3.45 19.07
C ASN A 22 -21.43 4.94 18.70
N PRO A 23 -22.19 5.28 17.64
CA PRO A 23 -22.37 6.69 17.24
C PRO A 23 -23.24 7.50 18.23
N ARG A 24 -23.92 6.84 19.18
CA ARG A 24 -24.71 7.49 20.21
C ARG A 24 -23.90 7.93 21.44
N ASN A 25 -22.68 7.40 21.59
CA ASN A 25 -21.71 7.91 22.55
C ASN A 25 -20.83 8.96 21.84
N PRO A 26 -20.63 10.17 22.40
CA PRO A 26 -19.85 11.23 21.74
C PRO A 26 -18.40 10.82 21.45
N VAL A 27 -17.77 10.01 22.31
CA VAL A 27 -16.42 9.46 22.09
C VAL A 27 -16.44 8.44 20.95
N GLY A 28 -17.45 7.56 20.91
CA GLY A 28 -17.61 6.60 19.82
C GLY A 28 -17.78 7.28 18.46
N LEU A 29 -18.57 8.36 18.42
CA LEU A 29 -18.73 9.20 17.24
C LEU A 29 -17.42 9.88 16.84
N ALA A 30 -16.70 10.47 17.81
CA ALA A 30 -15.41 11.11 17.53
C ALA A 30 -14.41 10.12 16.92
N LEU A 31 -14.35 8.89 17.44
CA LEU A 31 -13.49 7.84 16.90
C LEU A 31 -13.88 7.47 15.46
N ILE A 32 -15.18 7.33 15.16
CA ILE A 32 -15.64 7.11 13.78
C ILE A 32 -15.16 8.23 12.85
N VAL A 33 -15.37 9.50 13.25
CA VAL A 33 -14.98 10.66 12.44
C VAL A 33 -13.46 10.69 12.22
N ILE A 34 -12.67 10.50 13.27
CA ILE A 34 -11.20 10.46 13.17
C ILE A 34 -10.74 9.36 12.22
N THR A 35 -11.30 8.15 12.34
CA THR A 35 -10.95 7.04 11.46
C THR A 35 -11.30 7.34 10.00
N LEU A 36 -12.48 7.90 9.74
CA LEU A 36 -12.89 8.28 8.38
C LEU A 36 -11.98 9.35 7.78
N LEU A 37 -11.64 10.39 8.57
CA LEU A 37 -10.71 11.42 8.13
C LEU A 37 -9.32 10.86 7.86
N PHE A 38 -8.81 9.98 8.72
CA PHE A 38 -7.52 9.35 8.55
C PHE A 38 -7.46 8.50 7.27
N VAL A 39 -8.43 7.60 7.09
CA VAL A 39 -8.49 6.74 5.90
C VAL A 39 -8.73 7.55 4.62
N GLY A 40 -9.65 8.53 4.67
CA GLY A 40 -9.91 9.42 3.54
C GLY A 40 -8.67 10.22 3.13
N THR A 41 -7.95 10.78 4.10
CA THR A 41 -6.70 11.51 3.85
C THR A 41 -5.64 10.59 3.27
N MET A 42 -5.46 9.39 3.82
CA MET A 42 -4.53 8.39 3.28
C MET A 42 -4.88 8.02 1.83
N MET A 43 -6.16 7.79 1.52
CA MET A 43 -6.60 7.46 0.18
C MET A 43 -6.31 8.59 -0.81
N VAL A 44 -6.54 9.84 -0.43
CA VAL A 44 -6.20 11.03 -1.24
C VAL A 44 -4.69 11.15 -1.45
N LEU A 45 -3.88 10.93 -0.41
CA LEU A 45 -2.42 10.98 -0.52
C LEU A 45 -1.87 9.87 -1.44
N MET A 46 -2.42 8.65 -1.34
CA MET A 46 -2.06 7.55 -2.24
C MET A 46 -2.46 7.83 -3.69
N ALA A 47 -3.68 8.36 -3.91
CA ALA A 47 -4.18 8.66 -5.25
C ALA A 47 -3.32 9.72 -5.95
N ASN A 48 -2.83 10.70 -5.20
CA ASN A 48 -1.94 11.75 -5.72
C ASN A 48 -0.44 11.38 -5.65
N ARG A 49 -0.11 10.19 -5.11
CA ARG A 49 1.28 9.75 -4.82
C ARG A 49 2.12 10.83 -4.13
N ALA A 50 1.57 11.41 -3.07
CA ALA A 50 2.17 12.52 -2.34
C ALA A 50 2.65 12.10 -0.93
N GLY A 51 3.62 12.85 -0.39
CA GLY A 51 4.15 12.63 0.96
C GLY A 51 4.74 11.23 1.14
N PRO A 52 4.23 10.39 2.06
CA PRO A 52 4.79 9.06 2.30
C PRO A 52 4.63 8.07 1.13
N PHE A 53 3.84 8.41 0.11
CA PHE A 53 3.63 7.59 -1.09
C PHE A 53 4.31 8.15 -2.34
N GLU A 54 5.19 9.14 -2.18
CA GLU A 54 5.99 9.64 -3.31
C GLU A 54 6.84 8.51 -3.90
N PRO A 55 6.92 8.40 -5.24
CA PRO A 55 7.86 7.49 -5.85
C PRO A 55 9.26 7.87 -5.39
N SER A 56 10.04 6.88 -4.93
CA SER A 56 11.46 7.11 -4.72
C SER A 56 12.04 7.74 -5.99
N PRO A 57 12.88 8.79 -5.87
CA PRO A 57 13.53 9.37 -7.04
C PRO A 57 14.19 8.23 -7.81
N ALA A 58 13.82 8.08 -9.08
CA ALA A 58 14.43 7.08 -9.92
C ALA A 58 15.94 7.31 -9.90
N PRO A 59 16.78 6.27 -9.75
CA PRO A 59 18.19 6.40 -10.06
C PRO A 59 18.31 7.05 -11.43
N ALA A 60 19.25 7.97 -11.60
CA ALA A 60 19.54 8.55 -12.91
C ALA A 60 19.63 7.40 -13.94
N PRO A 61 19.08 7.57 -15.17
CA PRO A 61 19.14 6.51 -16.17
C PRO A 61 20.58 6.05 -16.30
N VAL A 62 20.88 4.84 -15.85
CA VAL A 62 22.21 4.27 -16.07
C VAL A 62 22.35 4.13 -17.59
N PRO A 63 23.40 4.70 -18.21
CA PRO A 63 23.67 4.44 -19.61
C PRO A 63 23.72 2.93 -19.78
N TRP A 64 22.86 2.41 -20.65
CA TRP A 64 22.86 0.98 -20.94
C TRP A 64 24.28 0.58 -21.35
N SER A 65 24.86 -0.34 -20.59
CA SER A 65 26.16 -0.94 -20.89
C SER A 65 25.91 -2.31 -21.50
N PRO A 66 26.41 -2.61 -22.70
CA PRO A 66 26.29 -3.96 -23.25
C PRO A 66 26.93 -4.96 -22.28
N PRO A 67 26.36 -6.17 -22.13
CA PRO A 67 27.01 -7.21 -21.35
C PRO A 67 28.41 -7.47 -21.93
N PRO A 68 29.44 -7.76 -21.10
CA PRO A 68 30.74 -8.14 -21.60
C PRO A 68 30.58 -9.29 -22.60
N TYR A 69 31.12 -9.12 -23.80
CA TYR A 69 31.17 -10.19 -24.78
C TYR A 69 31.94 -11.35 -24.15
N ASP A 70 31.25 -12.47 -23.91
CA ASP A 70 31.93 -13.70 -23.53
C ASP A 70 32.48 -14.35 -24.80
N TYR A 71 33.73 -14.01 -25.15
CA TYR A 71 34.45 -14.61 -26.28
C TYR A 71 34.68 -16.12 -26.10
N SER A 72 34.37 -16.69 -24.94
CA SER A 72 34.49 -18.13 -24.68
C SER A 72 33.40 -18.94 -25.38
N ARG A 73 32.31 -18.32 -25.84
CA ARG A 73 31.23 -19.02 -26.53
C ARG A 73 31.52 -19.10 -28.04
N PRO A 74 31.69 -20.29 -28.62
CA PRO A 74 31.84 -20.41 -30.06
C PRO A 74 30.59 -19.85 -30.75
N SER A 75 30.82 -19.08 -31.83
CA SER A 75 29.74 -18.48 -32.61
C SER A 75 28.82 -19.56 -33.15
N PRO A 76 27.49 -19.42 -33.06
CA PRO A 76 26.56 -20.37 -33.68
C PRO A 76 26.65 -20.39 -35.22
N TRP A 77 27.40 -19.46 -35.81
CA TRP A 77 27.59 -19.31 -37.26
C TRP A 77 28.94 -19.82 -37.79
N SER A 78 29.83 -20.32 -36.93
CA SER A 78 31.03 -21.02 -37.42
C SER A 78 30.65 -22.42 -37.87
N SER A 79 30.37 -22.57 -39.16
CA SER A 79 30.28 -23.89 -39.79
C SER A 79 31.60 -24.64 -39.61
N PRO A 80 31.59 -25.95 -39.27
CA PRO A 80 32.82 -26.74 -39.27
C PRO A 80 33.41 -26.76 -40.68
N PRO A 81 34.75 -26.71 -40.85
CA PRO A 81 35.34 -27.09 -42.12
C PRO A 81 34.94 -28.54 -42.41
N GLY A 82 34.28 -28.76 -43.55
CA GLY A 82 33.91 -30.09 -44.01
C GLY A 82 35.14 -30.97 -44.26
N PRO A 83 34.96 -32.31 -44.31
CA PRO A 83 36.03 -33.29 -44.45
C PRO A 83 36.80 -33.18 -45.77
#